data_AF-A0A507AT43-F1
#
_entry.id   AF-A0A507AT43-F1
#
_cell.length_a   1.000
_cell.length_b   1.000
_cell.length_c   1.000
_cell.angle_alpha   90.00
_cell.angle_beta   90.00
_cell.angle_gamma   90.00
#
_symmetry.space_group_name_H-M   'P 1'
#
loop_
_entity.id
_entity.type
_entity.pdbx_description
1 polymer ?
#
loop_
_entity_poly.entity_id
_entity_poly.type
_entity_poly.pdbx_seq_one_letter_code
_entity_poly.pdbx_strand_id
1 'polypeptide(L)'
;MDEASEKGIASLTSKIRVYGFAFVEGVPHENAEDTKKLLERIAFIRETHYGGFYDFIPDLAKADTAYTNIALPAHTDNTYFTDPSGLQAFHMLSHIPPPNYSPEDGPMGGESLLVDSFYAAKILKEQDPKAYHILSKVRLPWHASGNEGITISPDKRYAVLELSEETGELHRVRWNNDDRGVVPFDNGIDPVQWYDAARKWEAILRRPDVEYWTQLQPGQTLIFDNWRVMHGRSAFVGMRRMSGAYINRDDFTSRWRNTNYPREEVLKRVIG
;
A
#
# COMPACT_ATOMS: atom_id res chain seq x y z
N MET A 1 -2.92 -29.31 -8.93
CA MET A 1 -2.89 -28.39 -7.79
C MET A 1 -3.83 -28.94 -6.74
N ASP A 2 -3.41 -28.93 -5.47
CA ASP A 2 -4.22 -29.37 -4.34
C ASP A 2 -5.46 -28.47 -4.18
N GLU A 3 -6.65 -29.07 -4.12
CA GLU A 3 -7.93 -28.36 -4.04
C GLU A 3 -8.06 -27.53 -2.75
N ALA A 4 -7.51 -28.02 -1.64
CA ALA A 4 -7.47 -27.27 -0.38
C ALA A 4 -6.60 -26.01 -0.52
N SER A 5 -5.51 -26.13 -1.26
CA SER A 5 -4.60 -25.02 -1.58
C SER A 5 -5.31 -23.91 -2.38
N GLU A 6 -6.11 -24.24 -3.39
CA GLU A 6 -6.83 -23.23 -4.19
C GLU A 6 -7.95 -22.55 -3.41
N LYS A 7 -8.66 -23.28 -2.52
CA LYS A 7 -9.65 -22.68 -1.60
C LYS A 7 -9.01 -21.63 -0.68
N GLY A 8 -7.78 -21.88 -0.23
CA GLY A 8 -6.99 -20.91 0.54
C GLY A 8 -6.74 -19.60 -0.23
N ILE A 9 -6.33 -19.69 -1.49
CA ILE A 9 -6.10 -18.49 -2.34
C ILE A 9 -7.40 -17.77 -2.68
N ALA A 10 -8.49 -18.50 -2.92
CA ALA A 10 -9.80 -17.92 -3.10
C ALA A 10 -10.20 -17.08 -1.87
N SER A 11 -10.05 -17.64 -0.66
CA SER A 11 -10.33 -16.93 0.59
C SER A 11 -9.43 -15.71 0.78
N LEU A 12 -8.13 -15.84 0.53
CA LEU A 12 -7.15 -14.76 0.63
C LEU A 12 -7.49 -13.59 -0.30
N THR A 13 -7.65 -13.88 -1.59
CA THR A 13 -7.95 -12.85 -2.60
C THR A 13 -9.31 -12.19 -2.37
N SER A 14 -10.31 -12.96 -1.91
CA SER A 14 -11.63 -12.43 -1.56
C SER A 14 -11.58 -11.49 -0.36
N LYS A 15 -10.84 -11.85 0.71
CA LYS A 15 -10.63 -10.98 1.87
C LYS A 15 -9.95 -9.67 1.48
N ILE A 16 -8.89 -9.73 0.68
CA ILE A 16 -8.21 -8.52 0.16
C ILE A 16 -9.19 -7.69 -0.67
N ARG A 17 -10.00 -8.32 -1.54
CA ARG A 17 -10.96 -7.58 -2.37
C ARG A 17 -12.05 -6.86 -1.57
N VAL A 18 -12.55 -7.50 -0.52
CA VAL A 18 -13.65 -6.98 0.32
C VAL A 18 -13.14 -5.98 1.36
N TYR A 19 -12.10 -6.34 2.10
CA TYR A 19 -11.60 -5.59 3.26
C TYR A 19 -10.39 -4.72 2.95
N GLY A 20 -9.74 -4.91 1.80
CA GLY A 20 -8.54 -4.20 1.40
C GLY A 20 -7.24 -4.87 1.84
N PHE A 21 -7.26 -5.81 2.79
CA PHE A 21 -6.06 -6.53 3.23
C PHE A 21 -6.40 -7.89 3.85
N ALA A 22 -5.36 -8.71 4.07
CA ALA A 22 -5.44 -9.97 4.79
C ALA A 22 -4.09 -10.34 5.42
N PHE A 23 -4.15 -11.12 6.50
CA PHE A 23 -2.98 -11.79 7.09
C PHE A 23 -2.96 -13.25 6.70
N VAL A 24 -1.76 -13.75 6.39
CA VAL A 24 -1.46 -15.17 6.21
C VAL A 24 -0.52 -15.57 7.34
N GLU A 25 -1.01 -16.47 8.20
CA GLU A 25 -0.31 -16.98 9.37
C GLU A 25 0.53 -18.21 9.03
N GLY A 26 1.62 -18.42 9.78
CA GLY A 26 2.41 -19.65 9.73
C GLY A 26 3.22 -19.83 8.44
N VAL A 27 3.58 -18.73 7.77
CA VAL A 27 4.51 -18.78 6.64
C VAL A 27 5.92 -19.04 7.20
N PRO A 28 6.69 -20.02 6.69
CA PRO A 28 8.07 -20.24 7.13
C PRO A 28 8.90 -18.97 6.98
N HIS A 29 9.66 -18.62 8.02
CA HIS A 29 10.28 -17.29 8.16
C HIS A 29 11.80 -17.36 8.39
N GLU A 30 12.39 -18.54 8.23
CA GLU A 30 13.84 -18.75 8.30
C GLU A 30 14.57 -18.09 7.12
N ASN A 31 13.89 -17.98 5.97
CA ASN A 31 14.34 -17.27 4.79
C ASN A 31 13.15 -16.69 4.00
N ALA A 32 13.46 -15.85 3.03
CA ALA A 32 12.44 -15.11 2.29
C ALA A 32 11.74 -15.92 1.17
N GLU A 33 12.25 -17.09 0.80
CA GLU A 33 11.80 -17.86 -0.37
C GLU A 33 10.34 -18.32 -0.25
N ASP A 34 9.88 -18.69 0.95
CA ASP A 34 8.49 -19.10 1.15
C ASP A 34 7.50 -17.92 1.06
N THR A 35 7.97 -16.69 1.33
CA THR A 35 7.23 -15.47 0.98
C THR A 35 7.03 -15.38 -0.52
N LYS A 36 8.10 -15.58 -1.30
CA LYS A 36 8.06 -15.49 -2.75
C LYS A 36 7.08 -16.52 -3.32
N LYS A 37 7.19 -17.77 -2.89
CA LYS A 37 6.25 -18.84 -3.28
C LYS A 37 4.81 -18.48 -2.94
N LEU A 38 4.53 -17.95 -1.74
CA LEU A 38 3.18 -17.54 -1.36
C LEU A 38 2.63 -16.46 -2.31
N LEU A 39 3.41 -15.43 -2.60
CA LEU A 39 2.99 -14.32 -3.47
C LEU A 39 2.80 -14.77 -4.92
N GLU A 40 3.67 -15.65 -5.43
CA GLU A 40 3.58 -16.23 -6.77
C GLU A 40 2.35 -17.12 -6.97
N ARG A 41 1.71 -17.60 -5.89
CA ARG A 41 0.40 -18.27 -5.97
C ARG A 41 -0.77 -17.32 -6.24
N ILE A 42 -0.59 -16.02 -5.99
CA ILE A 42 -1.54 -14.99 -6.39
C ILE A 42 -1.25 -14.64 -7.85
N ALA A 43 -0.06 -14.10 -8.14
CA ALA A 43 0.42 -13.86 -9.49
C ALA A 43 1.93 -13.62 -9.48
N PHE A 44 2.54 -13.45 -10.66
CA PHE A 44 3.96 -13.12 -10.76
C PHE A 44 4.29 -11.79 -10.07
N ILE A 45 5.51 -11.72 -9.55
CA ILE A 45 6.03 -10.55 -8.86
C ILE A 45 6.30 -9.44 -9.88
N ARG A 46 5.84 -8.21 -9.57
CA ARG A 46 6.10 -7.03 -10.38
C ARG A 46 7.54 -6.55 -10.14
N GLU A 47 8.36 -6.63 -11.18
CA GLU A 47 9.67 -5.98 -11.20
C GLU A 47 9.53 -4.46 -11.22
N THR A 48 10.37 -3.78 -10.43
CA THR A 48 10.46 -2.32 -10.38
C THR A 48 11.92 -1.87 -10.48
N HIS A 49 12.16 -0.56 -10.52
CA HIS A 49 13.52 -0.04 -10.46
C HIS A 49 14.21 -0.27 -9.11
N TYR A 50 13.48 -0.67 -8.07
CA TYR A 50 14.01 -1.16 -6.79
C TYR A 50 14.23 -2.69 -6.78
N GLY A 51 13.96 -3.38 -7.89
CA GLY A 51 13.84 -4.84 -7.99
C GLY A 51 12.39 -5.31 -7.81
N GLY A 52 12.17 -6.62 -7.93
CA GLY A 52 10.83 -7.23 -7.82
C GLY A 52 10.51 -7.77 -6.42
N PHE A 53 11.38 -8.63 -5.89
CA PHE A 53 11.25 -9.20 -4.55
C PHE A 53 12.28 -8.57 -3.62
N TYR A 54 11.82 -8.06 -2.47
CA TYR A 54 12.69 -7.47 -1.47
C TYR A 54 12.80 -8.36 -0.23
N ASP A 55 14.02 -8.46 0.28
CA ASP A 55 14.38 -9.00 1.58
C ASP A 55 15.38 -8.00 2.17
N PHE A 56 14.94 -7.26 3.18
CA PHE A 56 15.73 -6.16 3.71
C PHE A 56 15.74 -6.13 5.22
N ILE A 57 16.90 -5.73 5.72
CA ILE A 57 17.10 -5.17 7.04
C ILE A 57 17.28 -3.66 6.78
N PRO A 58 16.56 -2.78 7.49
CA PRO A 58 16.74 -1.34 7.44
C PRO A 58 18.24 -1.01 7.59
N ASP A 59 18.79 -0.43 6.52
CA ASP A 59 20.18 -0.03 6.41
C ASP A 59 20.19 1.47 6.13
N LEU A 60 20.72 2.23 7.09
CA LEU A 60 20.81 3.69 7.05
C LEU A 60 21.65 4.21 5.87
N ALA A 61 22.38 3.34 5.15
CA ALA A 61 23.14 3.71 3.96
C ALA A 61 22.28 3.88 2.69
N LYS A 62 20.99 3.49 2.69
CA LYS A 62 20.10 3.63 1.52
C LYS A 62 19.31 4.94 1.55
N ALA A 63 19.14 5.56 0.38
CA ALA A 63 18.55 6.89 0.21
C ALA A 63 17.00 6.94 0.34
N ASP A 64 16.37 5.88 0.81
CA ASP A 64 14.91 5.75 0.90
C ASP A 64 14.48 5.64 2.38
N THR A 65 13.49 6.45 2.77
CA THR A 65 12.98 6.58 4.13
C THR A 65 12.48 5.25 4.68
N ALA A 66 12.04 4.31 3.83
CA ALA A 66 11.66 2.95 4.18
C ALA A 66 12.77 2.17 4.92
N TYR A 67 14.04 2.50 4.64
CA TYR A 67 15.23 1.85 5.21
C TYR A 67 15.74 2.51 6.50
N THR A 68 15.01 3.49 7.03
CA THR A 68 15.31 4.11 8.33
C THR A 68 14.45 3.50 9.44
N ASN A 69 14.81 3.79 10.70
CA ASN A 69 14.06 3.36 11.88
C ASN A 69 13.00 4.37 12.36
N ILE A 70 12.80 5.47 11.61
CA ILE A 70 11.80 6.48 11.94
C ILE A 70 10.39 5.99 11.57
N ALA A 71 9.39 6.64 12.16
CA ALA A 71 8.00 6.39 11.85
C ALA A 71 7.67 6.84 10.42
N LEU A 72 6.88 6.04 9.73
CA LEU A 72 6.35 6.35 8.41
C LEU A 72 4.84 6.62 8.54
N PRO A 73 4.35 7.81 8.12
CA PRO A 73 2.93 8.10 8.12
C PRO A 73 2.20 7.23 7.08
N ALA A 74 0.87 7.20 7.14
CA ALA A 74 0.04 6.49 6.17
C ALA A 74 0.32 7.00 4.74
N HIS A 75 0.68 6.08 3.84
CA HIS A 75 0.93 6.36 2.42
C HIS A 75 0.54 5.18 1.51
N THR A 76 0.48 5.45 0.21
CA THR A 76 0.39 4.43 -0.85
C THR A 76 1.70 4.40 -1.63
N ASP A 77 2.18 3.22 -2.00
CA ASP A 77 3.44 3.07 -2.71
C ASP A 77 3.31 3.26 -4.21
N ASN A 78 4.43 3.69 -4.80
CA ASN A 78 4.63 3.84 -6.23
C ASN A 78 3.61 4.78 -6.90
N THR A 79 3.27 5.89 -6.24
CA THR A 79 2.36 6.89 -6.81
C THR A 79 2.94 7.59 -8.05
N TYR A 80 4.21 7.39 -8.35
CA TYR A 80 4.90 7.83 -9.55
C TYR A 80 4.73 6.91 -10.78
N PHE A 81 4.09 5.74 -10.67
CA PHE A 81 3.73 4.95 -11.84
C PHE A 81 2.34 5.34 -12.38
N THR A 82 2.17 5.33 -13.71
CA THR A 82 0.84 5.38 -14.36
C THR A 82 -0.11 4.36 -13.76
N ASP A 83 0.39 3.13 -13.62
CA ASP A 83 -0.23 2.00 -12.96
C ASP A 83 0.58 1.66 -11.69
N PRO A 84 0.24 2.22 -10.51
CA PRO A 84 0.85 1.84 -9.24
C PRO A 84 0.62 0.37 -8.97
N SER A 85 1.55 -0.24 -8.23
CA SER A 85 1.42 -1.61 -7.78
C SER A 85 0.06 -1.86 -7.12
N GLY A 86 -0.60 -2.95 -7.52
CA GLY A 86 -1.96 -3.26 -7.08
C GLY A 86 -1.99 -3.86 -5.68
N LEU A 87 -1.17 -4.87 -5.43
CA LEU A 87 -0.92 -5.39 -4.09
C LEU A 87 0.51 -5.12 -3.64
N GLN A 88 0.66 -5.02 -2.33
CA GLN A 88 1.95 -5.05 -1.65
C GLN A 88 1.86 -6.05 -0.48
N ALA A 89 2.99 -6.66 -0.14
CA ALA A 89 3.07 -7.63 0.93
C ALA A 89 4.24 -7.38 1.87
N PHE A 90 4.02 -7.56 3.17
CA PHE A 90 5.03 -7.51 4.20
C PHE A 90 5.00 -8.80 5.02
N HIS A 91 6.08 -9.58 4.92
CA HIS A 91 6.31 -10.75 5.74
C HIS A 91 7.39 -10.45 6.77
N MET A 92 7.04 -10.58 8.05
CA MET A 92 8.01 -10.46 9.13
C MET A 92 8.86 -11.72 9.22
N LEU A 93 10.17 -11.58 8.99
CA LEU A 93 11.12 -12.68 9.14
C LEU A 93 11.75 -12.70 10.53
N SER A 94 12.13 -11.52 11.05
CA SER A 94 12.63 -11.38 12.42
C SER A 94 12.56 -9.93 12.92
N HIS A 95 12.44 -9.76 14.23
CA HIS A 95 12.62 -8.47 14.91
C HIS A 95 13.45 -8.68 16.18
N ILE A 96 14.76 -8.43 16.08
CA ILE A 96 15.75 -8.74 17.10
C ILE A 96 16.10 -7.47 17.89
N PRO A 97 16.07 -7.50 19.23
CA PRO A 97 16.41 -6.34 20.05
C PRO A 97 17.88 -5.88 19.87
N PRO A 98 18.18 -4.60 20.11
CA PRO A 98 19.56 -4.13 20.25
C PRO A 98 20.30 -4.85 21.40
N PRO A 99 21.65 -4.88 21.38
CA PRO A 99 22.42 -5.35 22.53
C PRO A 99 22.04 -4.60 23.81
N ASN A 100 21.90 -5.33 24.92
CA ASN A 100 21.50 -4.83 26.24
C ASN A 100 20.07 -4.26 26.34
N TYR A 101 19.23 -4.44 25.32
CA TYR A 101 17.82 -4.11 25.44
C TYR A 101 17.11 -5.12 26.33
N SER A 102 16.30 -4.62 27.25
CA SER A 102 15.54 -5.38 28.22
C SER A 102 14.04 -5.10 28.06
N PRO A 103 13.16 -5.96 28.57
CA PRO A 103 11.72 -5.67 28.62
C PRO A 103 11.36 -4.38 29.38
N GLU A 104 12.25 -3.87 30.24
CA GLU A 104 12.05 -2.63 31.00
C GLU A 104 12.20 -1.38 30.13
N ASP A 105 12.87 -1.49 28.98
CA ASP A 105 13.06 -0.40 28.01
C ASP A 105 11.79 -0.09 27.19
N GLY A 106 10.72 -0.85 27.40
CA GLY A 106 9.43 -0.69 26.73
C GLY A 106 9.27 -1.55 25.46
N PRO A 107 8.25 -1.26 24.64
CA PRO A 107 8.04 -1.98 23.38
C PRO A 107 9.08 -1.56 22.34
N MET A 108 9.53 -2.52 21.52
CA MET A 108 10.49 -2.26 20.43
C MET A 108 9.91 -1.43 19.28
N GLY A 109 8.60 -1.18 19.27
CA GLY A 109 7.88 -0.49 18.20
C GLY A 109 7.83 -1.29 16.89
N GLY A 110 7.63 -0.59 15.77
CA GLY A 110 7.62 -1.21 14.44
C GLY A 110 6.27 -1.83 14.07
N GLU A 111 5.22 -1.38 14.74
CA GLU A 111 3.84 -1.70 14.46
C GLU A 111 3.49 -1.20 13.06
N SER A 112 2.78 -2.03 12.30
CA SER A 112 2.23 -1.69 11.00
C SER A 112 0.95 -0.87 11.18
N LEU A 113 0.89 0.27 10.50
CA LEU A 113 -0.32 1.08 10.35
C LEU A 113 -1.04 0.66 9.06
N LEU A 114 -2.36 0.55 9.13
CA LEU A 114 -3.24 0.43 7.97
C LEU A 114 -4.37 1.44 8.08
N VAL A 115 -4.71 2.08 6.96
CA VAL A 115 -5.81 3.03 6.85
C VAL A 115 -6.64 2.71 5.61
N ASP A 116 -7.95 2.45 5.79
CA ASP A 116 -8.88 2.34 4.67
C ASP A 116 -9.14 3.74 4.09
N SER A 117 -8.36 4.12 3.09
CA SER A 117 -8.46 5.45 2.50
C SER A 117 -9.80 5.70 1.80
N PHE A 118 -10.55 4.66 1.43
CA PHE A 118 -11.86 4.83 0.84
C PHE A 118 -12.88 5.23 1.90
N TYR A 119 -12.77 4.64 3.09
CA TYR A 119 -13.55 5.08 4.25
C TYR A 119 -13.19 6.51 4.66
N ALA A 120 -11.90 6.84 4.75
CA ALA A 120 -11.45 8.19 5.01
C ALA A 120 -11.97 9.20 3.97
N ALA A 121 -11.97 8.83 2.68
CA ALA A 121 -12.46 9.69 1.61
C ALA A 121 -13.97 9.93 1.70
N LYS A 122 -14.74 8.92 2.13
CA LYS A 122 -16.16 9.08 2.45
C LYS A 122 -16.36 10.08 3.59
N ILE A 123 -15.60 9.96 4.68
CA ILE A 123 -15.62 10.92 5.79
C ILE A 123 -15.33 12.34 5.29
N LEU A 124 -14.29 12.51 4.46
CA LEU A 124 -13.94 13.82 3.89
C LEU A 124 -15.08 14.37 3.03
N LYS A 125 -15.69 13.54 2.18
CA LYS A 125 -16.82 13.93 1.33
C LYS A 125 -18.02 14.41 2.15
N GLU A 126 -18.29 13.79 3.30
CA GLU A 126 -19.40 14.14 4.19
C GLU A 126 -19.10 15.42 5.01
N GLN A 127 -17.88 15.55 5.54
CA GLN A 127 -17.52 16.67 6.42
C GLN A 127 -17.12 17.93 5.65
N ASP A 128 -16.46 17.78 4.51
CA ASP A 128 -16.03 18.89 3.65
C ASP A 128 -16.05 18.47 2.16
N PRO A 129 -17.23 18.52 1.51
CA PRO A 129 -17.38 18.21 0.09
C PRO A 129 -16.46 19.07 -0.81
N LYS A 130 -16.10 20.29 -0.38
CA LYS A 130 -15.22 21.18 -1.14
C LYS A 130 -13.79 20.67 -1.11
N ALA A 131 -13.28 20.26 0.05
CA ALA A 131 -11.96 19.64 0.18
C ALA A 131 -11.89 18.34 -0.63
N TYR A 132 -12.92 17.48 -0.56
CA TYR A 132 -13.02 16.29 -1.39
C TYR A 132 -12.93 16.64 -2.89
N HIS A 133 -13.71 17.62 -3.35
CA HIS A 133 -13.71 18.05 -4.75
C HIS A 133 -12.33 18.58 -5.20
N ILE A 134 -11.65 19.35 -4.34
CA ILE A 134 -10.30 19.85 -4.64
C ILE A 134 -9.33 18.67 -4.81
N LEU A 135 -9.32 17.72 -3.87
CA LEU A 135 -8.42 16.57 -3.90
C LEU A 135 -8.74 15.55 -5.01
N SER A 136 -9.98 15.55 -5.52
CA SER A 136 -10.36 14.73 -6.68
C SER A 136 -10.11 15.42 -8.03
N LYS A 137 -9.87 16.75 -8.04
CA LYS A 137 -9.76 17.55 -9.27
C LYS A 137 -8.33 18.00 -9.55
N VAL A 138 -7.58 18.42 -8.54
CA VAL A 138 -6.19 18.88 -8.73
C VAL A 138 -5.31 17.69 -9.04
N ARG A 139 -4.75 17.67 -10.25
CA ARG A 139 -3.86 16.61 -10.73
C ARG A 139 -2.41 17.00 -10.43
N LEU A 140 -1.72 16.15 -9.69
CA LEU A 140 -0.38 16.41 -9.18
C LEU A 140 0.68 15.70 -10.02
N PRO A 141 1.88 16.29 -10.16
CA PRO A 141 3.06 15.53 -10.56
C PRO A 141 3.44 14.57 -9.42
N TRP A 142 3.71 13.33 -9.79
CA TRP A 142 4.26 12.31 -8.91
C TRP A 142 5.58 11.85 -9.54
N HIS A 143 6.60 11.60 -8.75
CA HIS A 143 7.89 11.18 -9.28
C HIS A 143 8.72 10.32 -8.32
N ALA A 144 9.57 9.48 -8.91
CA ALA A 144 10.75 8.92 -8.26
C ALA A 144 11.99 9.39 -9.02
N SER A 145 12.81 10.21 -8.36
CA SER A 145 13.99 10.82 -8.98
C SER A 145 15.20 10.90 -8.05
N GLY A 146 15.24 10.04 -7.02
CA GLY A 146 16.33 10.01 -6.03
C GLY A 146 17.51 9.10 -6.41
N ASN A 147 17.29 8.11 -7.29
CA ASN A 147 18.31 7.14 -7.67
C ASN A 147 19.01 7.56 -8.97
N GLU A 148 20.33 7.32 -9.05
CA GLU A 148 21.13 7.64 -10.24
C GLU A 148 20.55 6.95 -11.48
N GLY A 149 20.30 7.73 -12.54
CA GLY A 149 19.73 7.23 -13.80
C GLY A 149 18.22 6.92 -13.75
N ILE A 150 17.54 7.14 -12.63
CA ILE A 150 16.10 6.90 -12.48
C ILE A 150 15.36 8.23 -12.34
N THR A 151 14.49 8.52 -13.32
CA THR A 151 13.53 9.63 -13.26
C THR A 151 12.19 9.11 -13.79
N ILE A 152 11.36 8.59 -12.89
CA ILE A 152 10.07 8.00 -13.25
C ILE A 152 8.97 8.97 -12.88
N SER A 153 8.04 9.17 -13.80
CA SER A 153 6.79 9.88 -13.57
C SER A 153 5.65 9.21 -14.36
N PRO A 154 4.40 9.41 -13.96
CA PRO A 154 3.27 8.86 -14.69
C PRO A 154 3.10 9.57 -16.06
N ASP A 155 2.42 8.90 -16.98
CA ASP A 155 2.08 9.38 -18.34
C ASP A 155 1.31 10.71 -18.34
N LYS A 156 0.57 10.99 -17.27
CA LYS A 156 -0.13 12.25 -17.00
C LYS A 156 -0.14 12.54 -15.50
N ARG A 157 -0.54 13.74 -15.12
CA ARG A 157 -0.77 14.06 -13.70
C ARG A 157 -2.03 13.36 -13.18
N TYR A 158 -1.99 12.86 -11.96
CA TYR A 158 -3.11 12.17 -11.30
C TYR A 158 -3.52 12.89 -10.01
N ALA A 159 -4.81 12.88 -9.69
CA ALA A 159 -5.32 13.47 -8.46
C ALA A 159 -5.04 12.57 -7.24
N VAL A 160 -5.23 13.11 -6.03
CA VAL A 160 -5.13 12.32 -4.79
C VAL A 160 -6.28 11.32 -4.72
N LEU A 161 -7.50 11.78 -5.03
CA LEU A 161 -8.70 10.95 -5.07
C LEU A 161 -9.09 10.71 -6.53
N GLU A 162 -8.68 9.59 -7.09
CA GLU A 162 -8.99 9.26 -8.49
C GLU A 162 -10.38 8.66 -8.58
N LEU A 163 -11.25 9.33 -9.32
CA LEU A 163 -12.62 8.87 -9.58
C LEU A 163 -12.66 8.10 -10.89
N SER A 164 -13.48 7.05 -10.95
CA SER A 164 -13.81 6.38 -12.20
C SER A 164 -14.52 7.34 -13.14
N GLU A 165 -14.06 7.42 -14.39
CA GLU A 165 -14.71 8.25 -15.42
C GLU A 165 -16.10 7.71 -15.78
N GLU A 166 -16.31 6.39 -15.66
CA GLU A 166 -17.58 5.74 -15.99
C GLU A 166 -18.63 5.91 -14.88
N THR A 167 -18.23 5.71 -13.62
CA THR A 167 -19.19 5.66 -12.50
C THR A 167 -19.16 6.90 -11.61
N GLY A 168 -18.09 7.71 -11.68
CA GLY A 168 -17.84 8.82 -10.75
C GLY A 168 -17.47 8.38 -9.32
N GLU A 169 -17.39 7.08 -9.07
CA GLU A 169 -17.02 6.51 -7.77
C GLU A 169 -15.50 6.55 -7.55
N LEU A 170 -15.08 6.59 -6.29
CA LEU A 170 -13.66 6.52 -5.94
C LEU A 170 -13.06 5.19 -6.43
N HIS A 171 -12.02 5.29 -7.23
CA HIS A 171 -11.38 4.16 -7.90
C HIS A 171 -10.02 3.82 -7.29
N ARG A 172 -9.23 4.85 -6.94
CA ARG A 172 -7.89 4.72 -6.38
C ARG A 172 -7.53 5.97 -5.57
N VAL A 173 -6.68 5.79 -4.56
CA VAL A 173 -6.09 6.91 -3.82
C VAL A 173 -4.57 6.94 -4.04
N ARG A 174 -4.02 8.14 -4.26
CA ARG A 174 -2.57 8.42 -4.29
C ARG A 174 -2.21 9.39 -3.18
N TRP A 175 -1.50 8.90 -2.18
CA TRP A 175 -1.01 9.73 -1.10
C TRP A 175 0.36 9.25 -0.67
N ASN A 176 1.40 9.93 -1.15
CA ASN A 176 2.75 9.78 -0.64
C ASN A 176 3.43 11.14 -0.78
N ASN A 177 3.78 11.75 0.35
CA ASN A 177 4.36 13.10 0.34
C ASN A 177 5.78 13.12 -0.22
N ASP A 178 6.51 12.01 -0.16
CA ASP A 178 7.87 11.89 -0.68
C ASP A 178 7.86 11.70 -2.21
N ASP A 179 6.80 11.08 -2.76
CA ASP A 179 6.59 10.95 -4.21
C ASP A 179 5.98 12.21 -4.84
N ARG A 180 5.37 13.10 -4.04
CA ARG A 180 4.58 14.23 -4.54
C ARG A 180 5.48 15.38 -4.98
N GLY A 181 5.40 15.73 -6.27
CA GLY A 181 6.07 16.90 -6.80
C GLY A 181 5.41 18.22 -6.39
N VAL A 182 5.88 19.32 -6.99
CA VAL A 182 5.33 20.65 -6.75
C VAL A 182 3.87 20.72 -7.21
N VAL A 183 2.99 21.15 -6.31
CA VAL A 183 1.56 21.30 -6.60
C VAL A 183 1.37 22.36 -7.67
N PRO A 184 0.76 22.02 -8.81
CA PRO A 184 0.45 22.99 -9.85
C PRO A 184 -0.81 23.74 -9.44
N PHE A 185 -0.71 25.07 -9.30
CA PHE A 185 -1.87 25.94 -9.01
C PHE A 185 -2.54 26.43 -10.29
N ASP A 186 -2.57 25.58 -11.31
CA ASP A 186 -3.34 25.80 -12.52
C ASP A 186 -4.83 25.56 -12.24
N ASN A 187 -5.72 26.16 -13.04
CA ASN A 187 -7.18 25.90 -13.01
C ASN A 187 -7.98 26.54 -11.84
N GLY A 188 -7.48 27.62 -11.24
CA GLY A 188 -8.27 28.47 -10.34
C GLY A 188 -8.41 27.94 -8.91
N ILE A 189 -7.61 26.95 -8.52
CA ILE A 189 -7.45 26.53 -7.13
C ILE A 189 -6.14 27.14 -6.62
N ASP A 190 -6.25 27.99 -5.62
CA ASP A 190 -5.09 28.66 -5.04
C ASP A 190 -4.33 27.75 -4.06
N PRO A 191 -3.08 28.09 -3.68
CA PRO A 191 -2.29 27.30 -2.75
C PRO A 191 -2.97 27.07 -1.39
N VAL A 192 -3.62 28.10 -0.85
CA VAL A 192 -4.26 28.03 0.47
C VAL A 192 -5.39 27.00 0.44
N GLN A 193 -6.19 26.97 -0.62
CA GLN A 193 -7.27 26.02 -0.79
C GLN A 193 -6.79 24.57 -0.88
N TRP A 194 -5.75 24.30 -1.68
CA TRP A 194 -5.25 22.94 -1.81
C TRP A 194 -4.59 22.44 -0.53
N TYR A 195 -3.73 23.26 0.10
CA TYR A 195 -3.08 22.86 1.35
C TYR A 195 -4.06 22.76 2.53
N ASP A 196 -5.14 23.57 2.57
CA ASP A 196 -6.20 23.38 3.56
C ASP A 196 -6.94 22.05 3.35
N ALA A 197 -7.26 21.69 2.11
CA ALA A 197 -7.88 20.39 1.79
C ALA A 197 -6.94 19.22 2.15
N ALA A 198 -5.66 19.31 1.80
CA ALA A 198 -4.63 18.32 2.14
C ALA A 198 -4.48 18.17 3.66
N ARG A 199 -4.52 19.27 4.43
CA ARG A 199 -4.46 19.25 5.90
C ARG A 199 -5.67 18.56 6.51
N LYS A 200 -6.88 18.82 6.00
CA LYS A 200 -8.11 18.16 6.44
C LYS A 200 -8.08 16.67 6.14
N TRP A 201 -7.57 16.30 4.97
CA TRP A 201 -7.35 14.92 4.58
C TRP A 201 -6.40 14.20 5.53
N GLU A 202 -5.21 14.75 5.76
CA GLU A 202 -4.23 14.21 6.69
C GLU A 202 -4.79 14.10 8.13
N ALA A 203 -5.58 15.08 8.56
CA ALA A 203 -6.22 15.04 9.87
C ALA A 203 -7.28 13.92 10.00
N ILE A 204 -7.95 13.53 8.92
CA ILE A 204 -8.86 12.38 8.91
C ILE A 204 -8.06 11.07 8.93
N LEU A 205 -7.00 10.97 8.13
CA LEU A 205 -6.15 9.78 8.07
C LEU A 205 -5.55 9.41 9.42
N ARG A 206 -5.27 10.41 10.27
CA ARG A 206 -4.69 10.26 11.61
C ARG A 206 -5.72 10.03 12.73
N ARG A 207 -7.00 9.88 12.41
CA ARG A 207 -8.01 9.67 13.46
C ARG A 207 -7.90 8.24 14.02
N PRO A 208 -8.05 8.05 15.35
CA PRO A 208 -8.00 6.72 15.96
C PRO A 208 -9.08 5.75 15.45
N ASP A 209 -10.22 6.24 14.95
CA ASP A 209 -11.29 5.43 14.34
C ASP A 209 -11.04 5.08 12.86
N VAL A 210 -9.98 5.65 12.27
CA VAL A 210 -9.55 5.44 10.88
C VAL A 210 -8.25 4.63 10.82
N GLU A 211 -7.36 4.81 11.79
CA GLU A 211 -6.12 4.06 11.91
C GLU A 211 -6.33 2.67 12.53
N TYR A 212 -5.75 1.65 11.90
CA TYR A 212 -5.61 0.32 12.45
C TYR A 212 -4.14 -0.01 12.66
N TRP A 213 -3.75 -0.20 13.92
CA TRP A 213 -2.38 -0.52 14.31
C TRP A 213 -2.26 -2.00 14.70
N THR A 214 -1.22 -2.67 14.20
CA THR A 214 -0.95 -4.08 14.52
C THR A 214 0.54 -4.39 14.53
N GLN A 215 0.98 -5.23 15.46
CA GLN A 215 2.35 -5.72 15.49
C GLN A 215 2.46 -7.03 14.73
N LEU A 216 3.18 -7.01 13.59
CA LEU A 216 3.53 -8.24 12.88
C LEU A 216 4.52 -9.09 13.68
N GLN A 217 4.24 -10.39 13.74
CA GLN A 217 5.10 -11.41 14.33
C GLN A 217 5.82 -12.23 13.24
N PRO A 218 7.00 -12.79 13.51
CA PRO A 218 7.66 -13.71 12.60
C PRO A 218 6.71 -14.81 12.08
N GLY A 219 6.69 -15.00 10.76
CA GLY A 219 5.78 -15.94 10.09
C GLY A 219 4.41 -15.36 9.70
N GLN A 220 4.14 -14.09 10.00
CA GLN A 220 2.95 -13.38 9.55
C GLN A 220 3.24 -12.58 8.29
N THR A 221 2.49 -12.88 7.21
CA THR A 221 2.48 -12.08 5.99
C THR A 221 1.22 -11.25 5.90
N LEU A 222 1.37 -9.92 5.92
CA LEU A 222 0.32 -8.98 5.59
C LEU A 222 0.33 -8.72 4.08
N ILE A 223 -0.82 -8.83 3.41
CA ILE A 223 -0.99 -8.49 2.00
C ILE A 223 -2.16 -7.52 1.87
N PHE A 224 -1.97 -6.42 1.16
CA PHE A 224 -2.97 -5.36 1.06
C PHE A 224 -3.07 -4.76 -0.35
N ASP A 225 -4.26 -4.23 -0.64
CA ASP A 225 -4.61 -3.49 -1.84
C ASP A 225 -4.05 -2.08 -1.75
N ASN A 226 -2.87 -1.86 -2.34
CA ASN A 226 -2.14 -0.60 -2.30
C ASN A 226 -2.89 0.55 -3.03
N TRP A 227 -3.97 0.27 -3.77
CA TRP A 227 -4.83 1.31 -4.34
C TRP A 227 -5.87 1.85 -3.34
N ARG A 228 -6.11 1.14 -2.24
CA ARG A 228 -7.13 1.45 -1.22
C ARG A 228 -6.54 1.61 0.16
N VAL A 229 -5.73 0.66 0.61
CA VAL A 229 -5.20 0.64 1.97
C VAL A 229 -3.89 1.39 1.97
N MET A 230 -3.88 2.55 2.62
CA MET A 230 -2.62 3.19 2.97
C MET A 230 -1.98 2.40 4.10
N HIS A 231 -0.65 2.43 4.13
CA HIS A 231 0.11 1.77 5.15
C HIS A 231 1.20 2.69 5.72
N GLY A 232 1.68 2.35 6.89
CA GLY A 232 2.75 3.07 7.57
C GLY A 232 3.38 2.19 8.64
N ARG A 233 4.21 2.79 9.47
CA ARG A 233 4.90 2.05 10.53
C ARG A 233 5.27 2.98 11.67
N SER A 234 5.15 2.52 12.92
CA SER A 234 5.71 3.25 14.05
C SER A 234 7.25 3.22 14.01
N ALA A 235 7.89 4.13 14.73
CA ALA A 235 9.33 4.07 14.93
C ALA A 235 9.68 2.76 15.66
N PHE A 236 10.90 2.26 15.45
CA PHE A 236 11.31 1.02 16.10
C PHE A 236 12.80 1.01 16.46
N VAL A 237 13.16 0.07 17.33
CA VAL A 237 14.54 -0.25 17.68
C VAL A 237 14.87 -1.70 17.32
N GLY A 238 16.17 -1.99 17.19
CA GLY A 238 16.66 -3.32 16.87
C GLY A 238 16.72 -3.61 15.37
N MET A 239 17.01 -4.86 15.04
CA MET A 239 17.15 -5.35 13.67
C MET A 239 15.84 -6.00 13.23
N ARG A 240 15.16 -5.37 12.27
CA ARG A 240 13.88 -5.83 11.73
C ARG A 240 14.08 -6.32 10.31
N ARG A 241 14.01 -7.63 10.07
CA ARG A 241 14.12 -8.21 8.72
C ARG A 241 12.73 -8.47 8.16
N MET A 242 12.44 -7.86 7.01
CA MET A 242 11.18 -8.01 6.29
C MET A 242 11.43 -8.53 4.89
N SER A 243 10.50 -9.32 4.38
CA SER A 243 10.44 -9.64 2.96
C SER A 243 9.09 -9.34 2.35
N GLY A 244 9.04 -9.18 1.04
CA GLY A 244 7.82 -8.82 0.35
C GLY A 244 8.03 -8.55 -1.13
N ALA A 245 6.94 -8.20 -1.79
CA ALA A 245 6.93 -7.86 -3.20
C ALA A 245 5.68 -7.07 -3.55
N TYR A 246 5.65 -6.61 -4.79
CA TYR A 246 4.48 -6.02 -5.43
C TYR A 246 3.84 -6.99 -6.41
N ILE A 247 2.52 -6.88 -6.57
CA ILE A 247 1.75 -7.60 -7.60
C ILE A 247 0.91 -6.60 -8.38
N ASN A 248 0.81 -6.79 -9.69
CA ASN A 248 -0.02 -5.94 -10.56
C ASN A 248 -1.51 -6.02 -10.19
N ARG A 249 -2.22 -4.91 -10.43
CA ARG A 249 -3.66 -4.83 -10.15
C ARG A 249 -4.49 -5.79 -11.00
N ASP A 250 -4.18 -5.86 -12.29
CA ASP A 250 -4.95 -6.66 -13.25
C ASP A 250 -4.76 -8.16 -13.00
N ASP A 251 -3.54 -8.59 -12.72
CA ASP A 251 -3.23 -9.98 -12.41
C ASP A 251 -3.89 -10.43 -11.09
N PHE A 252 -3.85 -9.59 -10.05
CA PHE A 252 -4.62 -9.83 -8.83
C PHE A 252 -6.12 -9.94 -9.11
N THR A 253 -6.68 -9.01 -9.89
CA THR A 253 -8.11 -9.01 -10.23
C THR A 253 -8.49 -10.26 -11.02
N SER A 254 -7.65 -10.67 -11.96
CA SER A 254 -7.80 -11.91 -12.73
C SER A 254 -7.77 -13.14 -11.81
N ARG A 255 -6.80 -13.22 -10.90
CA ARG A 255 -6.69 -14.34 -9.94
C ARG A 255 -7.90 -14.41 -9.03
N TRP A 256 -8.34 -13.29 -8.47
CA TRP A 256 -9.53 -13.22 -7.62
C TRP A 256 -10.77 -13.75 -8.38
N ARG A 257 -11.00 -13.27 -9.61
CA ARG A 257 -12.14 -13.73 -10.43
C ARG A 257 -12.10 -15.23 -10.68
N ASN A 258 -10.96 -15.76 -11.14
CA ASN A 258 -10.81 -17.17 -11.52
C ASN A 258 -10.83 -18.13 -10.32
N THR A 259 -10.53 -17.66 -9.10
CA THR A 259 -10.55 -18.49 -7.89
C THR A 259 -11.88 -18.43 -7.14
N ASN A 260 -12.70 -17.39 -7.35
CA ASN A 260 -13.95 -17.17 -6.61
C ASN A 260 -15.22 -17.38 -7.45
N TYR A 261 -15.13 -17.47 -8.78
CA TYR A 261 -16.30 -17.63 -9.65
C TYR A 261 -16.07 -18.72 -10.70
N PRO A 262 -17.14 -19.41 -11.14
CA PRO A 262 -17.09 -20.29 -12.30
C PRO A 262 -16.65 -19.55 -13.55
N ARG A 263 -15.93 -20.23 -14.45
CA ARG A 263 -15.39 -19.66 -15.69
C ARG A 263 -16.45 -18.92 -16.53
N GLU A 264 -17.64 -19.49 -16.68
CA GLU A 264 -18.73 -18.88 -17.45
C GLU A 264 -19.17 -17.53 -16.88
N GLU A 265 -19.21 -17.41 -15.55
CA GLU A 265 -19.55 -16.15 -14.88
C GLU A 265 -18.43 -15.12 -15.05
N VAL A 266 -17.16 -15.56 -14.97
CA VAL A 266 -16.01 -14.69 -15.25
C VAL A 266 -16.07 -14.14 -16.67
N LEU A 267 -16.37 -14.98 -17.67
CA LEU A 267 -16.46 -14.54 -19.07
C LEU A 267 -17.59 -13.52 -19.29
N LYS A 268 -18.78 -13.76 -18.73
CA LYS A 268 -19.90 -12.79 -18.79
C LYS A 268 -19.54 -11.43 -18.19
N ARG A 269 -18.83 -11.43 -17.05
CA ARG A 269 -18.42 -10.18 -16.37
C ARG A 269 -17.33 -9.39 -17.11
N VAL A 270 -16.50 -10.06 -17.91
CA VAL A 270 -15.33 -9.43 -18.56
C VAL A 270 -15.60 -9.09 -20.02
N ILE A 271 -16.32 -9.96 -20.75
CA ILE A 271 -16.54 -9.82 -22.19
C ILE A 271 -17.92 -9.22 -22.50
N GLY A 272 -18.90 -9.42 -21.61
CA GLY A 272 -20.32 -9.14 -21.87
C GLY A 272 -21.03 -10.38 -22.39
#